data_AF-A0A3S1I378-F1
#
_entry.id   AF-A0A3S1I378-F1
#
_cell.length_a   1.000
_cell.length_b   1.000
_cell.length_c   1.000
_cell.angle_alpha   90.00
_cell.angle_beta   90.00
_cell.angle_gamma   90.00
#
_symmetry.space_group_name_H-M   'P 1'
#
loop_
_entity.id
_entity.type
_entity.pdbx_description
1 polymer ?
#
loop_
_entity_poly.entity_id
_entity_poly.type
_entity_poly.pdbx_seq_one_letter_code
_entity_poly.pdbx_strand_id
1 'polypeptide(L)' 'MPKLWNETIDAHRRAVRDATLDATAALVAERGLLSVTMAKIAEETGIGRATLYKYFRDVEAILVAWHERQVTGHLEHLIT' A
#
# COMPACT_ATOMS: atom_id res chain seq x y z
N MET A 1 14.32 -20.87 -13.73
CA MET A 1 12.95 -20.33 -13.61
C MET A 1 12.69 -19.44 -14.83
N PRO A 2 11.59 -19.61 -15.58
CA PRO A 2 11.34 -18.82 -16.80
C PRO A 2 11.09 -17.33 -16.49
N LYS A 3 11.61 -16.40 -17.31
CA LYS A 3 11.55 -14.93 -17.10
C LYS A 3 10.12 -14.39 -16.93
N LEU A 4 9.17 -14.88 -17.73
CA LEU A 4 7.75 -14.52 -17.67
C LEU A 4 7.12 -14.72 -16.29
N TRP A 5 7.58 -15.73 -15.54
CA TRP A 5 7.08 -16.03 -14.20
C TRP A 5 7.52 -14.98 -13.17
N ASN A 6 8.75 -14.50 -13.27
CA ASN A 6 9.26 -13.45 -12.38
C ASN A 6 8.53 -12.13 -12.62
N GLU A 7 8.29 -11.76 -13.88
CA GLU A 7 7.54 -10.55 -14.24
C GLU A 7 6.11 -10.57 -13.67
N THR A 8 5.46 -11.73 -13.71
CA THR A 8 4.10 -11.93 -13.17
C THR A 8 4.10 -11.84 -11.65
N ILE A 9 5.10 -12.41 -10.98
CA ILE A 9 5.26 -12.30 -9.52
C ILE A 9 5.51 -10.86 -9.11
N ASP A 10 6.41 -10.15 -9.79
CA ASP A 10 6.72 -8.76 -9.47
C ASP A 10 5.52 -7.84 -9.72
N ALA A 11 4.76 -8.08 -10.79
CA ALA A 11 3.51 -7.38 -11.06
C ALA A 11 2.47 -7.63 -9.95
N HIS A 12 2.32 -8.88 -9.52
CA HIS A 12 1.43 -9.22 -8.40
C HIS A 12 1.88 -8.54 -7.09
N ARG A 13 3.17 -8.52 -6.80
CA ARG A 13 3.72 -7.84 -5.62
C ARG A 13 3.46 -6.33 -5.65
N ARG A 14 3.62 -5.69 -6.81
CA ARG A 14 3.27 -4.26 -6.98
C ARG A 14 1.78 -4.03 -6.76
N ALA A 15 0.92 -4.83 -7.37
CA ALA A 15 -0.53 -4.69 -7.23
C ALA A 15 -1.00 -4.81 -5.76
N VAL A 16 -0.45 -5.76 -4.99
CA VAL A 16 -0.74 -5.90 -3.56
C VAL A 16 -0.28 -4.68 -2.77
N ARG A 17 0.93 -4.18 -3.07
CA ARG A 17 1.47 -2.98 -2.43
C ARG A 17 0.60 -1.76 -2.73
N ASP A 18 0.20 -1.56 -3.98
CA ASP A 18 -0.61 -0.41 -4.38
C ASP A 18 -2.00 -0.45 -3.75
N ALA A 19 -2.67 -1.60 -3.77
CA ALA A 19 -3.96 -1.80 -3.10
C ALA A 19 -3.87 -1.47 -1.59
N THR A 20 -2.77 -1.85 -0.95
CA THR A 20 -2.52 -1.52 0.47
C THR A 20 -2.45 -0.01 0.71
N LEU A 21 -1.74 0.71 -0.17
CA LEU A 21 -1.60 2.16 -0.04
C LEU A 21 -2.90 2.90 -0.38
N ASP A 22 -3.70 2.37 -1.31
CA ASP A 22 -5.01 2.92 -1.67
C ASP A 22 -6.02 2.77 -0.53
N ALA A 23 -6.11 1.59 0.08
CA ALA A 23 -6.93 1.36 1.25
C ALA A 23 -6.51 2.23 2.45
N THR A 24 -5.21 2.44 2.62
CA THR A 24 -4.68 3.36 3.63
C THR A 24 -5.15 4.79 3.39
N ALA A 25 -5.07 5.27 2.14
CA ALA A 25 -5.55 6.59 1.76
C ALA A 25 -7.05 6.76 2.07
N ALA A 26 -7.86 5.76 1.70
CA ALA A 26 -9.30 5.76 1.96
C ALA A 26 -9.61 5.83 3.47
N LEU A 27 -8.97 4.98 4.27
CA LEU A 27 -9.14 4.98 5.73
C LEU A 27 -8.76 6.32 6.36
N VAL A 28 -7.65 6.94 5.91
CA VAL A 28 -7.24 8.25 6.41
C VAL A 28 -8.26 9.33 6.03
N ALA A 29 -8.73 9.33 4.78
CA ALA A 29 -9.69 10.31 4.29
C ALA A 29 -11.04 10.22 5.02
N GLU A 30 -11.52 9.00 5.27
CA GLU A 30 -12.84 8.77 5.87
C GLU A 30 -12.85 8.89 7.39
N ARG A 31 -11.77 8.44 8.06
CA ARG A 31 -11.78 8.18 9.51
C ARG A 31 -10.60 8.81 10.24
N GLY A 32 -9.70 9.49 9.53
CA GLY A 32 -8.51 10.12 10.08
C GLY A 32 -7.36 9.15 10.36
N LEU A 33 -6.16 9.70 10.51
CA LEU A 33 -4.89 8.98 10.67
C LEU A 33 -4.89 7.96 11.81
N LEU A 34 -5.42 8.32 12.98
CA LEU A 34 -5.42 7.44 14.16
C LEU A 34 -6.30 6.20 13.99
N SER A 35 -7.18 6.19 13.00
CA SER A 35 -8.04 5.06 12.73
C SER A 35 -7.33 3.92 12.01
N VAL A 36 -6.19 4.19 11.37
CA VAL A 36 -5.48 3.26 10.50
C VAL A 36 -4.78 2.18 11.33
N THR A 37 -5.08 0.92 11.05
CA THR A 37 -4.42 -0.23 11.68
C THR A 37 -4.19 -1.34 10.66
N MET A 38 -3.24 -2.24 10.95
CA MET A 38 -3.02 -3.44 10.12
C MET A 38 -4.29 -4.27 9.90
N ALA A 39 -5.18 -4.32 10.90
CA ALA A 39 -6.42 -5.07 10.80
C ALA A 39 -7.42 -4.42 9.84
N LYS A 40 -7.62 -3.11 9.94
CA LYS A 40 -8.53 -2.37 9.05
C LYS A 40 -8.01 -2.33 7.62
N ILE A 41 -6.71 -2.14 7.42
CA ILE A 41 -6.12 -2.18 6.07
C ILE A 41 -6.35 -3.57 5.44
N ALA A 42 -6.12 -4.65 6.20
CA ALA A 42 -6.39 -6.01 5.73
C ALA A 42 -7.87 -6.23 5.38
N GLU A 43 -8.79 -5.69 6.19
CA GLU A 43 -10.23 -5.72 5.93
C GLU A 43 -10.61 -4.98 4.65
N GLU A 44 -10.20 -3.72 4.52
CA GLU A 44 -10.52 -2.86 3.35
C GLU A 44 -9.89 -3.38 2.05
N THR A 45 -8.69 -3.97 2.11
CA THR A 45 -8.03 -4.55 0.94
C THR A 45 -8.55 -5.94 0.57
N GLY A 46 -9.28 -6.61 1.48
CA GLY A 46 -9.61 -8.03 1.35
C GLY A 46 -8.38 -8.96 1.44
N ILE A 47 -7.23 -8.46 1.90
CA ILE A 47 -5.98 -9.23 1.99
C ILE A 47 -5.79 -9.74 3.41
N GLY A 48 -5.48 -11.02 3.56
CA GLY A 48 -5.18 -11.59 4.87
C GLY A 48 -4.00 -10.89 5.57
N ARG A 49 -4.12 -10.62 6.88
CA ARG A 49 -3.07 -9.95 7.68
C ARG A 49 -1.70 -10.58 7.53
N ALA A 50 -1.61 -11.91 7.48
CA ALA A 50 -0.33 -12.62 7.30
C ALA A 50 0.33 -12.29 5.96
N THR A 51 -0.45 -12.08 4.91
CA THR A 51 0.06 -11.60 3.62
C THR A 51 0.50 -10.15 3.73
N LEU A 52 -0.29 -9.28 4.37
CA LEU A 52 0.06 -7.88 4.58
C LEU A 52 1.41 -7.72 5.31
N TYR A 53 1.66 -8.53 6.35
CA TYR A 53 2.93 -8.57 7.08
C TYR A 53 4.14 -8.99 6.23
N LYS A 54 3.93 -9.67 5.07
CA LYS A 54 5.03 -9.98 4.13
C LYS A 54 5.47 -8.77 3.32
N TYR A 55 4.63 -7.74 3.21
CA TYR A 55 4.91 -6.51 2.47
C TYR A 55 5.34 -5.38 3.38
N PHE A 56 4.69 -5.26 4.55
CA PHE A 56 4.94 -4.20 5.51
C PHE A 56 5.07 -4.77 6.92
N ARG A 57 6.12 -4.35 7.63
CA ARG A 57 6.42 -4.80 9.00
C ARG A 57 5.37 -4.37 10.02
N ASP A 58 4.78 -3.18 9.83
CA ASP A 58 3.82 -2.54 10.73
C ASP A 58 3.05 -1.45 9.98
N VAL A 59 2.07 -0.84 10.67
CA VAL A 59 1.24 0.22 10.10
C VAL A 59 2.03 1.50 9.84
N GLU A 60 3.08 1.77 10.62
CA GLU A 60 3.93 2.95 10.44
C GLU A 60 4.67 2.88 9.10
N ALA A 61 5.23 1.71 8.75
CA ALA A 61 5.85 1.48 7.46
C ALA A 61 4.89 1.69 6.27
N ILE A 62 3.59 1.37 6.45
CA ILE A 62 2.56 1.64 5.43
C ILE A 62 2.29 3.14 5.32
N LEU A 63 2.16 3.84 6.44
CA LEU A 63 1.90 5.28 6.47
C LEU A 63 3.05 6.09 5.85
N VAL A 64 4.30 5.69 6.10
CA VAL A 64 5.48 6.28 5.46
C VAL A 64 5.44 6.05 3.95
N ALA A 65 5.29 4.80 3.50
CA ALA A 65 5.23 4.47 2.09
C ALA A 65 4.07 5.16 1.35
N TRP A 66 2.93 5.32 2.04
CA TRP A 66 1.78 6.07 1.52
C TRP A 66 2.12 7.55 1.36
N HIS A 67 2.72 8.19 2.37
CA HIS A 67 3.15 9.59 2.28
C HIS A 67 4.21 9.81 1.20
N GLU A 68 5.20 8.93 1.09
CA GLU A 68 6.21 8.99 0.02
C GLU A 68 5.55 9.00 -1.36
N ARG A 69 4.57 8.11 -1.59
CA ARG A 69 3.80 8.08 -2.84
C ARG A 69 3.02 9.37 -3.07
N GLN A 70 2.37 9.92 -2.04
CA GLN A 70 1.62 11.18 -2.14
C GLN A 70 2.51 12.36 -2.47
N VAL A 71 3.64 12.51 -1.76
CA VAL A 71 4.60 13.59 -1.99
C VAL A 71 5.19 13.47 -3.38
N THR A 72 5.61 12.28 -3.79
CA THR A 72 6.15 12.06 -5.14
C THR A 72 5.15 12.45 -6.22
N GLY A 73 3.91 11.95 -6.12
CA GLY A 73 2.86 12.30 -7.09
C GLY A 73 2.54 13.79 -7.09
N HIS A 74 2.55 14.46 -5.93
CA HIS A 74 2.35 15.90 -5.87
C HIS A 74 3.48 16.66 -6.58
N LEU A 75 4.74 16.28 -6.35
CA LEU A 75 5.90 16.89 -6.99
C LEU A 75 5.87 16.72 -8.52
N GLU A 76 5.45 15.56 -9.02
CA GLU A 76 5.28 15.31 -10.46
C GLU A 76 4.26 16.27 -11.10
N HIS A 77 3.16 16.56 -10.41
CA HIS A 77 2.16 17.53 -10.86
C HIS A 77 2.67 18.98 -10.88
N LEU A 78 3.67 19.33 -10.05
CA LEU A 78 4.22 20.68 -10.01
C LEU A 78 5.24 20.96 -11.13
N ILE A 79 5.82 19.92 -11.72
CA ILE A 79 6.84 20.02 -12.78
C ILE A 79 6.21 19.96 -14.18
N THR A 80 4.91 19.64 -14.26
CA THR A 80 4.11 19.59 -15.49
C THR A 80 3.41 20.92 -15.74
#